data_AF-A0A962BYI8-F1
#
_entry.id   AF-A0A962BYI8-F1
#
_cell.length_a   1.000
_cell.length_b   1.000
_cell.length_c   1.000
_cell.angle_alpha   90.00
_cell.angle_beta   90.00
_cell.angle_gamma   90.00
#
_symmetry.space_group_name_H-M   'P 1'
#
loop_
_entity.id
_entity.type
_entity.pdbx_description
1 polymer ?
#
loop_
_entity_poly.entity_id
_entity_poly.type
_entity_poly.pdbx_seq_one_letter_code
_entity_poly.pdbx_strand_id
1 'polypeptide(L)'
;LLPTIQDWIDPDFSPRGGGAEDALYRGRPPGYLAANAPMLDLSELRLLNGVDEAAYDQLRGLLCALPDDTSINLNTAPPALWMALDERITEPVARQLALDGHARYGGIDAVRAALVRQGIEGVNLDGCGVGTRHFRAAILVEADGTPYRFGALLRRDENGVAVLRRWQGD
;
A
#
# COMPACT_ATOMS: atom_id res chain seq x y z
N LEU A 1 15.08 -4.89 0.55
CA LEU A 1 14.00 -3.88 0.58
C LEU A 1 13.23 -3.89 1.89
N LEU A 2 12.71 -5.03 2.38
CA LEU A 2 11.92 -5.06 3.62
C LEU A 2 12.65 -4.42 4.83
N PRO A 3 13.91 -4.77 5.17
CA PRO A 3 14.61 -4.13 6.29
C PRO A 3 14.76 -2.61 6.09
N THR A 4 15.04 -2.17 4.86
CA THR A 4 15.12 -0.75 4.50
C THR A 4 13.81 0.00 4.72
N ILE A 5 12.68 -0.62 4.37
CA ILE A 5 11.36 -0.03 4.60
C ILE A 5 11.07 0.05 6.10
N GLN A 6 11.45 -0.97 6.87
CA GLN A 6 11.27 -0.99 8.32
C GLN A 6 12.07 0.13 9.01
N ASP A 7 13.37 0.26 8.70
CA ASP A 7 14.21 1.34 9.24
C ASP A 7 13.74 2.74 8.80
N TRP A 8 13.08 2.86 7.63
CA TRP A 8 12.54 4.16 7.20
C TRP A 8 11.37 4.63 8.06
N ILE A 9 10.56 3.69 8.58
CA ILE A 9 9.28 3.99 9.24
C ILE A 9 9.31 3.84 10.76
N ASP A 10 10.26 3.08 11.32
CA ASP A 10 10.36 2.91 12.76
C ASP A 10 11.04 4.13 13.41
N PRO A 11 10.75 4.41 14.70
CA PRO A 11 11.19 5.66 15.33
C PRO A 11 12.62 5.60 15.87
N ASP A 12 13.32 4.48 15.69
CA ASP A 12 14.67 4.33 16.21
C ASP A 12 15.72 4.84 15.19
N PHE A 13 16.99 4.53 15.40
CA PHE A 13 18.10 5.02 14.56
C PHE A 13 19.12 3.91 14.29
N SER A 14 18.76 2.67 14.62
CA SER A 14 19.66 1.52 14.65
C SER A 14 19.37 0.65 13.43
N PRO A 15 20.26 0.61 12.44
CA PRO A 15 19.96 -0.08 11.20
C PRO A 15 19.82 -1.58 11.44
N ARG A 16 18.77 -2.17 10.86
CA ARG A 16 18.60 -3.63 10.81
C ARG A 16 19.66 -4.25 9.90
N GLY A 17 19.84 -5.56 10.00
CA GLY A 17 20.67 -6.32 9.06
C GLY A 17 20.14 -6.16 7.62
N GLY A 18 20.91 -5.47 6.78
CA GLY A 18 20.49 -5.14 5.40
C GLY A 18 19.50 -3.97 5.29
N GLY A 19 19.28 -3.23 6.37
CA GLY A 19 18.50 -2.00 6.41
C GLY A 19 19.34 -0.74 6.12
N ALA A 20 18.78 0.44 6.35
CA ALA A 20 19.42 1.71 6.08
C ALA A 20 18.84 2.85 6.92
N GLU A 21 19.74 3.58 7.57
CA GLU A 21 19.45 4.69 8.49
C GLU A 21 20.19 5.95 8.06
N ASP A 22 20.11 7.00 8.87
CA ASP A 22 20.83 8.26 8.76
C ASP A 22 22.27 8.17 8.23
N ALA A 23 23.07 7.23 8.76
CA ALA A 23 24.47 7.09 8.38
C ALA A 23 24.65 6.80 6.88
N LEU A 24 23.69 6.09 6.27
CA LEU A 24 23.68 5.81 4.84
C LEU A 24 23.17 7.01 4.04
N TYR A 25 22.04 7.59 4.44
CA TYR A 25 21.36 8.63 3.65
C TYR A 25 22.10 9.97 3.63
N ARG A 26 22.85 10.31 4.70
CA ARG A 26 23.70 11.52 4.72
C ARG A 26 24.80 11.52 3.66
N GLY A 27 25.25 10.33 3.24
CA GLY A 27 26.28 10.18 2.22
C GLY A 27 25.79 10.36 0.78
N ARG A 28 24.47 10.51 0.55
CA ARG A 28 23.89 10.68 -0.78
C ARG A 28 24.02 12.13 -1.28
N PRO A 29 23.99 12.36 -2.60
CA PRO A 29 23.85 13.71 -3.16
C PRO A 29 22.41 13.94 -3.71
N PRO A 30 21.63 14.89 -3.16
CA PRO A 30 21.86 15.61 -1.90
C PRO A 30 21.72 14.68 -0.69
N GLY A 31 22.36 15.04 0.43
CA GLY A 31 22.30 14.25 1.65
C GLY A 31 20.99 14.51 2.39
N TYR A 32 20.39 13.45 2.93
CA TYR A 32 19.15 13.52 3.72
C TYR A 32 19.19 12.54 4.89
N LEU A 33 18.15 12.57 5.72
CA LEU A 33 17.99 11.70 6.88
C LEU A 33 16.87 10.67 6.60
N ALA A 34 16.90 9.56 7.32
CA ALA A 34 15.75 8.67 7.35
C ALA A 34 14.54 9.40 7.95
N ALA A 35 13.32 9.03 7.55
CA ALA A 35 12.12 9.72 8.03
C ALA A 35 11.83 9.40 9.50
N ASN A 36 12.12 8.16 9.91
CA ASN A 36 11.88 7.57 11.22
C ASN A 36 10.45 7.81 11.71
N ALA A 37 9.53 7.68 10.74
CA ALA A 37 8.11 7.96 10.87
C ALA A 37 7.33 7.25 9.75
N PRO A 38 6.03 6.97 9.95
CA PRO A 38 5.18 6.42 8.89
C PRO A 38 5.24 7.27 7.61
N MET A 39 5.32 6.60 6.45
CA MET A 39 5.31 7.28 5.16
C MET A 39 4.03 8.11 5.00
N LEU A 40 4.20 9.36 4.58
CA LEU A 40 3.11 10.26 4.21
C LEU A 40 2.68 10.06 2.75
N ASP A 41 3.62 9.64 1.91
CA ASP A 41 3.41 9.38 0.49
C ASP A 41 4.17 8.14 0.04
N LEU A 42 3.58 7.37 -0.90
CA LEU A 42 4.26 6.21 -1.47
C LEU A 42 5.51 6.60 -2.26
N SER A 43 5.57 7.83 -2.79
CA SER A 43 6.74 8.36 -3.50
C SER A 43 8.00 8.41 -2.63
N GLU A 44 7.88 8.37 -1.29
CA GLU A 44 9.01 8.21 -0.39
C GLU A 44 9.80 6.93 -0.63
N LEU A 45 9.17 5.86 -1.19
CA LEU A 45 9.89 4.65 -1.59
C LEU A 45 11.10 4.94 -2.50
N ARG A 46 11.05 6.01 -3.30
CA ARG A 46 12.17 6.43 -4.17
C ARG A 46 13.40 6.91 -3.40
N LEU A 47 13.24 7.27 -2.13
CA LEU A 47 14.33 7.70 -1.25
C LEU A 47 15.05 6.51 -0.62
N LEU A 48 14.46 5.31 -0.65
CA LEU A 48 15.01 4.17 0.07
C LEU A 48 16.24 3.61 -0.63
N ASN A 49 17.12 3.01 0.17
CA ASN A 49 18.25 2.29 -0.36
C ASN A 49 17.83 1.01 -1.11
N GLY A 50 18.24 0.89 -2.36
CA GLY A 50 17.93 -0.25 -3.22
C GLY A 50 16.60 -0.16 -3.97
N VAL A 51 15.89 0.97 -3.89
CA VAL A 51 14.72 1.23 -4.75
C VAL A 51 15.16 2.06 -5.94
N ASP A 52 15.29 1.41 -7.10
CA ASP A 52 15.46 2.10 -8.38
C ASP A 52 14.09 2.35 -9.04
N GLU A 53 14.11 2.96 -10.23
CA GLU A 53 12.89 3.28 -10.99
C GLU A 53 12.07 2.03 -11.32
N ALA A 54 12.73 0.94 -11.72
CA ALA A 54 12.07 -0.31 -12.07
C ALA A 54 11.39 -0.95 -10.85
N ALA A 55 12.08 -0.98 -9.69
CA ALA A 55 11.51 -1.46 -8.44
C ALA A 55 10.34 -0.60 -8.00
N TYR A 56 10.46 0.73 -8.09
CA TYR A 56 9.36 1.64 -7.77
C TYR A 56 8.14 1.41 -8.65
N ASP A 57 8.33 1.23 -9.96
CA ASP A 57 7.23 1.01 -10.90
C ASP A 57 6.50 -0.32 -10.66
N GLN A 58 7.20 -1.36 -10.21
CA GLN A 58 6.58 -2.61 -9.81
C GLN A 58 5.77 -2.48 -8.51
N LEU A 59 6.24 -1.66 -7.57
CA LEU A 59 5.61 -1.52 -6.24
C LEU A 59 4.47 -0.51 -6.21
N ARG A 60 4.53 0.57 -7.02
CA ARG A 60 3.59 1.70 -6.94
C ARG A 60 2.12 1.36 -7.23
N GLY A 61 1.88 0.22 -7.89
CA GLY A 61 0.53 -0.30 -8.15
C GLY A 61 0.00 -1.26 -7.08
N LEU A 62 0.84 -1.68 -6.14
CA LEU A 62 0.53 -2.70 -5.14
C LEU A 62 0.50 -2.15 -3.72
N LEU A 63 1.24 -1.08 -3.46
CA LEU A 63 1.40 -0.48 -2.15
C LEU A 63 0.70 0.87 -2.06
N CYS A 64 0.43 1.32 -0.83
CA CYS A 64 -0.02 2.67 -0.54
C CYS A 64 0.47 3.09 0.85
N ALA A 65 0.61 4.40 1.06
CA ALA A 65 0.88 5.00 2.36
C ALA A 65 -0.43 5.60 2.88
N LEU A 66 -1.00 4.99 3.93
CA LEU A 66 -2.27 5.40 4.54
C LEU A 66 -2.06 5.72 6.03
N PRO A 67 -2.80 6.69 6.58
CA PRO A 67 -2.78 6.98 8.02
C PRO A 67 -3.37 5.84 8.84
N ASP A 68 -2.96 5.78 10.11
CA ASP A 68 -3.42 4.83 11.11
C ASP A 68 -3.20 3.35 10.71
N ASP A 69 -3.52 2.42 11.61
CA ASP A 69 -3.54 0.99 11.28
C ASP A 69 -4.70 0.71 10.31
N THR A 70 -4.38 0.67 9.01
CA THR A 70 -5.34 0.38 7.94
C THR A 70 -5.19 -1.06 7.45
N SER A 71 -6.28 -1.82 7.49
CA SER A 71 -6.30 -3.19 6.95
C SER A 71 -6.28 -3.23 5.42
N ILE A 72 -5.62 -4.23 4.84
CA ILE A 72 -5.69 -4.52 3.40
C ILE A 72 -7.11 -4.96 3.05
N ASN A 73 -7.80 -4.20 2.19
CA ASN A 73 -9.12 -4.57 1.71
C ASN A 73 -9.04 -5.65 0.62
N LEU A 74 -9.30 -6.89 1.01
CA LEU A 74 -9.25 -8.05 0.11
C LEU A 74 -10.29 -8.00 -1.01
N ASN A 75 -11.40 -7.26 -0.83
CA ASN A 75 -12.38 -7.08 -1.91
C ASN A 75 -11.83 -6.28 -3.10
N THR A 76 -10.84 -5.42 -2.86
CA THR A 76 -10.23 -4.56 -3.89
C THR A 76 -8.74 -4.86 -4.14
N ALA A 77 -8.19 -5.86 -3.46
CA ALA A 77 -6.79 -6.25 -3.60
C ALA A 77 -6.58 -6.97 -4.95
N PRO A 78 -5.55 -6.61 -5.73
CA PRO A 78 -5.22 -7.31 -6.96
C PRO A 78 -4.70 -8.73 -6.67
N PRO A 79 -4.72 -9.64 -7.65
CA PRO A 79 -4.26 -11.03 -7.47
C PRO A 79 -2.85 -11.14 -6.86
N ALA A 80 -1.94 -10.24 -7.20
CA ALA A 80 -0.58 -10.24 -6.64
C ALA A 80 -0.55 -10.10 -5.10
N LEU A 81 -1.46 -9.31 -4.51
CA LEU A 81 -1.54 -9.19 -3.05
C LEU A 81 -2.13 -10.45 -2.40
N TRP A 82 -3.02 -11.16 -3.09
CA TRP A 82 -3.52 -12.46 -2.61
C TRP A 82 -2.42 -13.52 -2.59
N MET A 83 -1.58 -13.56 -3.63
CA MET A 83 -0.42 -14.46 -3.69
C MET A 83 0.60 -14.17 -2.59
N ALA A 84 0.69 -12.92 -2.12
CA ALA A 84 1.60 -12.53 -1.05
C ALA A 84 1.15 -13.00 0.35
N LEU A 85 -0.12 -13.40 0.53
CA LEU A 85 -0.63 -13.86 1.83
C LEU A 85 -0.14 -15.26 2.18
N ASP A 86 0.04 -16.13 1.17
CA ASP A 86 0.44 -17.51 1.37
C ASP A 86 0.97 -18.09 0.05
N GLU A 87 2.10 -18.79 0.09
CA GLU A 87 2.75 -19.38 -1.09
C GLU A 87 1.86 -20.40 -1.83
N ARG A 88 0.86 -20.97 -1.14
CA ARG A 88 -0.09 -21.93 -1.72
C ARG A 88 -1.13 -21.24 -2.60
N ILE A 89 -1.30 -19.93 -2.50
CA ILE A 89 -2.22 -19.15 -3.33
C ILE A 89 -1.56 -18.88 -4.69
N THR A 90 -1.72 -19.82 -5.61
CA THR A 90 -1.23 -19.69 -6.99
C THR A 90 -1.97 -18.59 -7.76
N GLU A 91 -1.39 -18.10 -8.87
CA GLU A 91 -2.02 -17.05 -9.68
C GLU A 91 -3.46 -17.38 -10.13
N PRO A 92 -3.78 -18.59 -10.63
CA PRO A 92 -5.16 -18.93 -10.99
C PRO A 92 -6.13 -18.83 -9.81
N VAL A 93 -5.69 -19.30 -8.62
CA VAL A 93 -6.49 -19.23 -7.39
C VAL A 93 -6.66 -17.78 -6.95
N ALA A 94 -5.58 -16.98 -6.98
CA ALA A 94 -5.61 -15.56 -6.65
C ALA A 94 -6.59 -14.79 -7.54
N ARG A 95 -6.59 -15.03 -8.85
CA ARG A 95 -7.55 -14.41 -9.79
C ARG A 95 -8.99 -14.79 -9.47
N GLN A 96 -9.24 -16.04 -9.12
CA GLN A 96 -10.57 -16.52 -8.72
C GLN A 96 -11.05 -15.87 -7.41
N LEU A 97 -10.17 -15.73 -6.42
CA LEU A 97 -10.50 -15.11 -5.12
C LEU A 97 -10.68 -13.60 -5.25
N ALA A 98 -9.77 -12.93 -5.96
CA ALA A 98 -9.76 -11.48 -6.11
C ALA A 98 -10.91 -10.96 -6.99
N LEU A 99 -11.37 -11.77 -7.95
CA LEU A 99 -12.23 -11.33 -9.05
C LEU A 99 -11.70 -10.03 -9.68
N ASP A 100 -10.39 -10.02 -9.99
CA ASP A 100 -9.63 -8.86 -10.49
C ASP A 100 -9.82 -7.57 -9.66
N GLY A 101 -9.95 -7.70 -8.33
CA GLY A 101 -10.17 -6.58 -7.41
C GLY A 101 -11.63 -6.15 -7.29
N HIS A 102 -12.57 -7.03 -7.65
CA HIS A 102 -14.01 -6.80 -7.55
C HIS A 102 -14.73 -7.86 -6.70
N ALA A 103 -14.01 -8.51 -5.79
CA ALA A 103 -14.58 -9.43 -4.83
C ALA A 103 -15.60 -8.75 -3.90
N ARG A 104 -16.49 -9.56 -3.32
CA ARG A 104 -17.65 -9.10 -2.53
C ARG A 104 -17.84 -9.91 -1.26
N TYR A 105 -16.74 -10.25 -0.58
CA TYR A 105 -16.78 -10.90 0.71
C TYR A 105 -17.42 -9.99 1.75
N GLY A 106 -18.38 -10.54 2.51
CA GLY A 106 -19.08 -9.81 3.58
C GLY A 106 -18.32 -9.73 4.90
N GLY A 107 -17.18 -10.41 5.01
CA GLY A 107 -16.36 -10.47 6.22
C GLY A 107 -15.14 -11.38 6.03
N ILE A 108 -14.19 -11.32 6.96
CA ILE A 108 -12.97 -12.15 6.91
C ILE A 108 -13.30 -13.64 7.00
N ASP A 109 -14.37 -14.04 7.71
CA ASP A 109 -14.80 -15.44 7.73
C ASP A 109 -15.25 -15.95 6.35
N ALA A 110 -15.84 -15.08 5.53
CA ALA A 110 -16.21 -15.42 4.16
C ALA A 110 -14.98 -15.61 3.26
N VAL A 111 -13.92 -14.81 3.48
CA VAL A 111 -12.61 -14.98 2.84
C VAL A 111 -12.00 -16.31 3.26
N ARG A 112 -11.97 -16.60 4.57
CA ARG A 112 -11.44 -17.87 5.11
C ARG A 112 -12.17 -19.07 4.52
N ALA A 113 -13.50 -19.03 4.46
CA ALA A 113 -14.29 -20.08 3.84
C ALA A 113 -13.99 -20.23 2.33
N ALA A 114 -13.67 -19.14 1.63
CA ALA A 114 -13.27 -19.20 0.22
C ALA A 114 -11.90 -19.86 0.03
N LEU A 115 -10.93 -19.57 0.89
CA LEU A 115 -9.62 -20.23 0.90
C LEU A 115 -9.74 -21.73 1.20
N VAL A 116 -10.56 -22.11 2.20
CA VAL A 116 -10.83 -23.52 2.54
C VAL A 116 -11.44 -24.28 1.36
N ARG A 117 -12.33 -23.65 0.57
CA ARG A 117 -12.87 -24.27 -0.67
C ARG A 117 -11.81 -24.52 -1.74
N GLN A 118 -10.67 -23.82 -1.68
CA GLN A 118 -9.51 -24.05 -2.53
C GLN A 118 -8.51 -25.06 -1.92
N GLY A 119 -8.85 -25.65 -0.77
CA GLY A 119 -7.96 -26.54 -0.01
C GLY A 119 -6.84 -25.80 0.71
N ILE A 120 -6.93 -24.47 0.87
CA ILE A 120 -5.91 -23.65 1.52
C ILE A 120 -6.43 -23.25 2.92
N GLU A 121 -5.89 -23.92 3.93
CA GLU A 121 -6.26 -23.68 5.34
C GLU A 121 -5.14 -22.99 6.12
N GLY A 122 -5.51 -22.33 7.21
CA GLY A 122 -4.54 -21.73 8.14
C GLY A 122 -3.80 -20.48 7.63
N VAL A 123 -4.28 -19.84 6.56
CA VAL A 123 -3.72 -18.58 6.08
C VAL A 123 -3.82 -17.52 7.17
N ASN A 124 -2.70 -16.82 7.42
CA ASN A 124 -2.68 -15.66 8.28
C ASN A 124 -3.37 -14.49 7.57
N LEU A 125 -4.45 -13.99 8.16
CA LEU A 125 -5.22 -12.85 7.65
C LEU A 125 -5.15 -11.64 8.59
N ASP A 126 -4.20 -11.63 9.52
CA ASP A 126 -3.95 -10.49 10.37
C ASP A 126 -3.61 -9.26 9.50
N GLY A 127 -4.18 -8.11 9.85
CA GLY A 127 -4.07 -6.91 9.03
C GLY A 127 -4.89 -6.92 7.73
N CYS A 128 -5.69 -7.97 7.47
CA CYS A 128 -6.63 -8.00 6.34
C CYS A 128 -8.05 -7.64 6.77
N GLY A 129 -8.80 -7.03 5.85
CA GLY A 129 -10.20 -6.68 5.98
C GLY A 129 -10.96 -6.85 4.67
N VAL A 130 -12.25 -6.54 4.67
CA VAL A 130 -13.11 -6.57 3.47
C VAL A 130 -13.73 -5.21 3.14
N GLY A 131 -13.31 -4.17 3.86
CA GLY A 131 -13.78 -2.80 3.68
C GLY A 131 -12.63 -1.81 3.81
N THR A 132 -12.88 -0.58 3.39
CA THR A 132 -11.95 0.53 3.54
C THR A 132 -12.67 1.77 4.06
N ARG A 133 -11.94 2.58 4.82
CA ARG A 133 -12.32 3.96 5.18
C ARG A 133 -11.57 4.98 4.34
N HIS A 134 -10.55 4.58 3.60
CA HIS A 134 -9.69 5.45 2.81
C HIS A 134 -9.98 5.30 1.32
N PHE A 135 -10.09 6.42 0.62
CA PHE A 135 -10.36 6.48 -0.81
C PHE A 135 -9.47 7.53 -1.47
N ARG A 136 -8.92 7.23 -2.65
CA ARG A 136 -8.26 8.23 -3.51
C ARG A 136 -9.29 8.77 -4.50
N ALA A 137 -9.50 10.07 -4.50
CA ALA A 137 -10.21 10.77 -5.57
C ALA A 137 -9.19 11.30 -6.59
N ALA A 138 -9.42 11.02 -7.87
CA ALA A 138 -8.70 11.61 -8.99
C ALA A 138 -9.64 12.55 -9.73
N ILE A 139 -9.24 13.80 -9.88
CA ILE A 139 -10.07 14.90 -10.40
C ILE A 139 -9.36 15.48 -11.61
N LEU A 140 -10.07 15.52 -12.74
CA LEU A 140 -9.63 16.18 -13.97
C LEU A 140 -10.55 17.37 -14.21
N VAL A 141 -9.97 18.56 -14.32
CA VAL A 141 -10.67 19.81 -14.64
C VAL A 141 -10.13 20.35 -15.95
N GLU A 142 -10.99 20.67 -16.89
CA GLU A 142 -10.61 21.38 -18.12
C GLU A 142 -11.06 22.83 -18.02
N ALA A 143 -10.12 23.78 -18.14
CA ALA A 143 -10.40 25.20 -18.16
C ALA A 143 -9.62 25.85 -19.30
N ASP A 144 -10.31 26.59 -20.17
CA ASP A 144 -9.74 27.22 -21.37
C ASP A 144 -8.88 26.27 -22.22
N GLY A 145 -9.32 25.01 -22.36
CA GLY A 145 -8.61 23.96 -23.11
C GLY A 145 -7.36 23.40 -22.41
N THR A 146 -7.08 23.82 -21.18
CA THR A 146 -5.96 23.32 -20.37
C THR A 146 -6.46 22.29 -19.34
N PRO A 147 -5.92 21.04 -19.33
CA PRO A 147 -6.26 20.06 -18.33
C PRO A 147 -5.46 20.27 -17.03
N TYR A 148 -6.17 20.27 -15.91
CA TYR A 148 -5.63 20.29 -14.55
C TYR A 148 -5.98 18.98 -13.84
N ARG A 149 -4.96 18.31 -13.30
CA ARG A 149 -5.11 17.08 -12.52
C ARG A 149 -4.94 17.38 -11.03
N PHE A 150 -5.92 16.97 -10.24
CA PHE A 150 -5.86 17.02 -8.79
C PHE A 150 -6.12 15.65 -8.20
N GLY A 151 -5.49 15.38 -7.06
CA GLY A 151 -5.78 14.21 -6.26
C GLY A 151 -6.17 14.59 -4.84
N ALA A 152 -6.98 13.75 -4.21
CA ALA A 152 -7.29 13.87 -2.80
C ALA A 152 -7.32 12.50 -2.12
N LEU A 153 -6.76 12.42 -0.91
CA LEU A 153 -6.96 11.29 -0.01
C LEU A 153 -8.15 11.64 0.89
N LEU A 154 -9.18 10.80 0.83
CA LEU A 154 -10.41 10.95 1.56
C LEU A 154 -10.49 9.89 2.65
N ARG A 155 -11.02 10.26 3.81
CA ARG A 155 -11.44 9.34 4.87
C ARG A 155 -12.95 9.42 5.04
N ARG A 156 -13.60 8.26 5.06
CA ARG A 156 -15.03 8.12 5.33
C ARG A 156 -15.25 7.43 6.66
N ASP A 157 -16.06 8.04 7.51
CA ASP A 157 -16.54 7.47 8.76
C ASP A 157 -18.08 7.62 8.86
N GLU A 158 -18.64 7.32 10.03
CA GLU A 158 -20.08 7.43 10.29
C GLU A 158 -20.60 8.87 10.21
N ASN A 159 -19.72 9.87 10.39
CA ASN A 159 -20.07 11.28 10.40
C ASN A 159 -19.90 11.95 9.03
N GLY A 160 -19.33 11.25 8.05
CA GLY A 160 -19.24 11.71 6.67
C GLY A 160 -17.89 11.46 6.02
N VAL A 161 -17.47 12.39 5.15
CA VAL A 161 -16.22 12.31 4.38
C VAL A 161 -15.35 13.51 4.71
N ALA A 162 -14.10 13.25 5.10
CA ALA A 162 -13.07 14.24 5.34
C ALA A 162 -11.97 14.16 4.28
N VAL A 163 -11.41 15.31 3.88
CA VAL A 163 -10.22 15.37 3.02
C VAL A 163 -8.99 15.39 3.92
N LEU A 164 -8.15 14.36 3.82
CA LEU A 164 -6.91 14.25 4.59
C LEU A 164 -5.74 14.94 3.88
N ARG A 165 -5.67 14.83 2.55
CA ARG A 165 -4.60 15.41 1.74
C ARG A 165 -5.11 15.81 0.37
N ARG A 166 -4.50 16.84 -0.22
CA ARG A 166 -4.70 17.27 -1.62
C ARG A 166 -3.35 17.41 -2.29
N TRP A 167 -3.31 17.13 -3.59
CA TRP A 167 -2.14 17.39 -4.43
C TRP A 167 -2.58 17.74 -5.85
N GLN A 168 -1.65 18.34 -6.61
CA GLN A 168 -1.81 18.64 -8.02
C GLN A 168 -0.77 17.84 -8.80
N GLY A 169 -1.17 17.23 -9.91
CA GLY A 169 -0.35 16.27 -10.67
C GLY A 169 -0.65 14.81 -10.32
N ASP A 170 0.14 13.91 -10.90
CA ASP A 170 -0.02 12.45 -10.81
C ASP A 170 0.67 11.84 -9.58
#